data_AF-A0A931F192-F1
#
_entry.id   AF-A0A931F192-F1
#
_cell.length_a   1.000
_cell.length_b   1.000
_cell.length_c   1.000
_cell.angle_alpha   90.00
_cell.angle_beta   90.00
_cell.angle_gamma   90.00
#
_symmetry.space_group_name_H-M   'P 1'
#
loop_
_entity.id
_entity.type
_entity.pdbx_description
1 polymer ?
#
loop_
_entity_poly.entity_id
_entity_poly.type
_entity_poly.pdbx_seq_one_letter_code
_entity_poly.pdbx_strand_id
1 'polypeptide(L)' 'MELILAAVTALVIYYMWDRRRHPKKVCGRCGGTGQKTSSWNGRAFGVCRRCRGKGEVRR' A
#
# COMPACT_ATOMS: atom_id res chain seq x y z
N MET A 1 2.40 -24.29 23.19
CA MET A 1 1.65 -24.26 21.91
C MET A 1 0.53 -23.22 21.98
N GLU A 2 -0.34 -23.27 22.99
CA GLU A 2 -1.45 -22.30 23.20
C GLU A 2 -1.03 -20.81 23.18
N LEU A 3 0.05 -20.44 23.87
CA LEU A 3 0.54 -19.05 23.92
C LEU A 3 1.04 -18.54 22.57
N ILE A 4 1.62 -19.43 21.74
CA ILE A 4 2.11 -19.08 20.41
C ILE A 4 0.91 -18.81 19.50
N LEU A 5 -0.12 -19.66 19.57
CA LEU A 5 -1.36 -19.48 18.83
C LEU A 5 -2.04 -18.17 19.22
N ALA A 6 -2.14 -17.87 20.52
CA ALA A 6 -2.73 -16.64 21.02
C ALA A 6 -1.98 -15.39 20.52
N ALA A 7 -0.64 -15.41 20.54
CA ALA A 7 0.18 -14.31 20.04
C ALA A 7 0.01 -14.08 18.54
N VAL A 8 0.00 -15.15 17.73
CA VAL A 8 -0.23 -15.06 16.28
C VAL A 8 -1.63 -14.50 16.00
N THR A 9 -2.65 -14.98 16.71
CA THR A 9 -4.03 -14.52 16.54
C THR A 9 -4.16 -13.04 16.89
N ALA A 10 -3.57 -12.59 18.00
CA ALA A 10 -3.55 -11.19 18.39
C ALA A 10 -2.84 -10.30 17.34
N LEU A 11 -1.74 -10.78 16.77
CA LEU A 11 -1.01 -10.08 15.71
C LEU A 11 -1.85 -9.93 14.44
N VAL A 12 -2.59 -10.99 14.06
CA VAL A 12 -3.49 -10.98 12.89
C VAL A 12 -4.64 -10.00 13.11
N ILE A 13 -5.26 -10.01 14.30
CA ILE A 13 -6.33 -9.06 14.66
C ILE A 13 -5.80 -7.63 14.61
N TYR A 14 -4.63 -7.37 15.19
CA TYR A 14 -3.99 -6.05 15.13
C TYR A 14 -3.74 -5.58 13.69
N TYR A 15 -3.20 -6.46 12.84
CA TYR A 15 -2.95 -6.15 11.43
C TYR A 15 -4.24 -5.88 10.64
N MET A 16 -5.30 -6.65 10.90
CA MET A 16 -6.60 -6.41 10.28
C MET A 16 -7.20 -5.09 10.73
N TRP A 17 -7.08 -4.77 12.02
CA TRP A 17 -7.57 -3.52 12.57
C TRP A 17 -6.81 -2.30 12.03
N ASP A 18 -5.47 -2.35 11.96
CA ASP A 18 -4.65 -1.29 11.34
C ASP A 18 -5.06 -1.05 9.88
N ARG A 19 -5.26 -2.14 9.11
CA ARG A 19 -5.71 -2.03 7.71
C ARG A 19 -7.11 -1.44 7.57
N ARG A 20 -8.05 -1.74 8.49
CA ARG A 20 -9.39 -1.13 8.49
C ARG A 20 -9.36 0.35 8.90
N ARG A 21 -8.51 0.71 9.88
CA ARG A 21 -8.42 2.08 10.40
C ARG A 21 -7.67 3.02 9.46
N HIS A 22 -6.71 2.49 8.71
CA HIS A 22 -5.94 3.22 7.71
C HIS A 22 -6.24 2.69 6.30
N PRO A 23 -7.45 2.93 5.77
CA PRO A 23 -7.80 2.49 4.43
C PRO A 23 -6.82 3.12 3.43
N LYS A 24 -6.06 2.25 2.77
CA LYS A 24 -5.16 2.67 1.71
C LYS A 24 -6.02 3.09 0.52
N LYS A 25 -5.77 4.28 -0.01
CA LYS A 25 -6.43 4.78 -1.21
C LYS A 25 -5.54 4.61 -2.41
N VAL A 26 -6.14 4.37 -3.57
CA VAL A 26 -5.44 4.38 -4.85
C VAL A 26 -4.71 5.73 -4.99
N CYS A 27 -3.42 5.68 -5.32
CA CYS A 27 -2.62 6.87 -5.49
C CYS A 27 -3.13 7.64 -6.72
N GLY A 28 -3.83 8.75 -6.51
CA GLY A 28 -4.38 9.57 -7.60
C GLY A 28 -3.34 10.13 -8.57
N ARG A 29 -2.04 10.12 -8.22
CA ARG A 29 -0.96 10.60 -9.09
C ARG A 29 -0.52 9.56 -10.13
N CYS A 30 -0.63 8.27 -9.82
CA CYS A 30 -0.28 7.19 -10.74
C CYS A 30 -1.47 6.29 -11.10
N GLY A 31 -2.68 6.63 -10.64
CA GLY A 31 -3.89 5.83 -10.88
C GLY A 31 -3.82 4.41 -10.34
N GLY A 32 -2.97 4.13 -9.34
CA GLY A 32 -2.81 2.77 -8.80
C GLY A 32 -1.64 1.98 -9.36
N THR A 33 -1.01 2.42 -10.45
CA THR A 33 0.05 1.66 -11.14
C THR A 33 1.38 1.61 -10.39
N GLY A 34 1.57 2.49 -9.40
CA GLY A 34 2.86 2.64 -8.70
C GLY A 34 3.95 3.32 -9.54
N GLN A 35 3.69 3.62 -10.80
CA GLN A 35 4.68 4.09 -11.75
C GLN A 35 4.41 5.54 -12.19
N LYS A 36 5.46 6.25 -12.58
CA LYS A 36 5.37 7.59 -13.17
C LYS A 36 5.36 7.43 -14.69
N THR A 37 4.30 7.86 -15.34
CA THR A 37 4.27 8.04 -16.80
C THR A 37 4.80 9.45 -17.12
N SER A 38 5.71 9.57 -18.10
CA SER A 38 6.01 10.90 -18.67
C SER A 38 5.11 11.10 -19.89
N SER A 39 4.48 12.27 -20.01
CA SER A 39 3.62 12.57 -21.17
C SER A 39 4.43 12.73 -22.47
N TRP A 40 5.76 12.89 -22.37
CA TRP A 40 6.62 13.11 -23.52
C TRP A 40 7.01 11.81 -24.23
N ASN A 41 7.23 10.71 -23.51
CA ASN A 41 7.74 9.47 -24.13
C ASN A 41 6.89 8.22 -23.88
N GLY A 42 5.72 8.32 -23.26
CA GLY A 42 4.73 7.22 -23.12
C GLY A 42 5.18 5.98 -22.33
N ARG A 43 6.48 5.86 -22.02
CA ARG A 43 7.09 4.78 -21.25
C ARG A 43 7.19 5.19 -19.78
N ALA A 44 7.08 4.24 -18.86
CA ALA A 44 7.14 4.49 -17.43
C ALA A 44 8.56 4.94 -17.02
N PHE A 45 8.77 6.23 -16.76
CA PHE A 45 10.03 6.77 -16.27
C PHE A 45 10.02 6.81 -14.74
N GLY A 46 10.03 5.62 -14.14
CA GLY A 46 10.38 5.42 -12.74
C GLY A 46 9.22 5.29 -11.75
N VAL A 47 9.61 5.18 -10.48
CA VAL A 47 8.71 4.93 -9.35
C VAL A 47 7.89 6.19 -9.01
N CYS A 48 6.59 6.03 -8.81
CA CYS A 48 5.75 7.14 -8.36
C CYS A 48 6.19 7.59 -6.96
N ARG A 49 6.77 8.80 -6.86
CA ARG A 49 7.28 9.36 -5.60
C ARG A 49 6.20 9.51 -4.51
N ARG A 50 4.93 9.68 -4.90
CA ARG A 50 3.81 9.87 -3.96
C ARG A 50 3.43 8.60 -3.21
N CYS A 51 3.41 7.45 -3.89
CA CYS A 51 3.14 6.14 -3.27
C CYS A 51 4.39 5.27 -3.10
N ARG A 52 5.58 5.80 -3.43
CA ARG A 52 6.87 5.07 -3.46
C ARG A 52 6.77 3.72 -4.18
N GLY A 53 6.02 3.64 -5.28
CA GLY A 53 5.89 2.40 -6.06
C GLY A 53 4.77 1.46 -5.62
N LYS A 54 4.11 1.75 -4.49
CA LYS A 54 3.09 0.85 -3.95
C LYS A 54 1.75 0.91 -4.69
N GLY A 55 1.52 1.93 -5.52
CA GLY A 55 0.23 2.16 -6.18
C GLY A 55 -0.85 2.73 -5.24
N GLU A 56 -0.64 2.66 -3.94
CA GLU A 56 -1.57 3.07 -2.90
C GLU A 56 -0.91 4.03 -1.90
N VAL A 57 -1.69 4.94 -1.34
CA VAL A 57 -1.28 5.90 -0.30
C VAL A 57 -2.15 5.72 0.93
N ARG A 58 -1.58 5.90 2.13
CA ARG A 58 -2.41 6.05 3.33
C ARG A 58 -3.25 7.34 3.17
N ARG A 59 -4.53 7.27 3.55
CA ARG A 59 -5.42 8.44 3.58
C ARG A 59 -4.87 9.52 4.50
#